data_AF-A0A8C0CKC9-F1
#
_entry.id   AF-A0A8C0CKC9-F1
#
_cell.length_a   1.000
_cell.length_b   1.000
_cell.length_c   1.000
_cell.angle_alpha   90.00
_cell.angle_beta   90.00
_cell.angle_gamma   90.00
#
_symmetry.space_group_name_H-M   'P 1'
#
loop_
_entity.id
_entity.type
_entity.pdbx_description
1 polymer ?
#
loop_
_entity_poly.entity_id
_entity_poly.type
_entity_poly.pdbx_seq_one_letter_code
_entity_poly.pdbx_strand_id
1 'polypeptide(L)'
;ILSSQHPPNSLNTLIEILPHFAQAEWLVVRSRLKREYLLQYNDPSCHGVIEDPALSHWTYARSANIYPNFRPTPESSSLLGALFGIGPLLFWYYVFKTDRDRKEKLIREGKLDQTINISY
;
A
#
# COMPACT_ATOMS: atom_id res chain seq x y z
N ILE A 1 -1.73 57.57 -24.48
CA ILE A 1 -1.91 56.10 -24.38
C ILE A 1 -0.78 55.59 -23.50
N LEU A 2 -0.91 55.73 -22.19
CA LEU A 2 0.06 55.20 -21.23
C LEU A 2 -0.73 54.21 -20.38
N SER A 3 -0.46 52.93 -20.63
CA SER A 3 -1.08 51.82 -19.95
C SER A 3 -0.78 51.93 -18.47
N SER A 4 -1.84 52.01 -17.67
CA SER A 4 -1.84 51.72 -16.24
C SER A 4 -1.06 50.43 -15.98
N GLN A 5 0.15 50.53 -15.44
CA GLN A 5 0.82 49.40 -14.79
C GLN A 5 0.66 49.60 -13.28
N HIS A 6 -0.46 49.09 -12.77
CA HIS A 6 -0.57 48.76 -11.36
C HIS A 6 0.49 47.69 -11.05
N PRO A 7 1.34 47.84 -10.01
CA PRO A 7 2.27 46.78 -9.65
C PRO A 7 1.45 45.53 -9.31
N PRO A 8 1.71 44.37 -9.96
CA PRO A 8 0.98 43.16 -9.65
C PRO A 8 1.29 42.76 -8.21
N ASN A 9 0.25 42.45 -7.46
CA ASN A 9 0.33 42.01 -6.07
C ASN A 9 1.39 40.88 -5.95
N SER A 10 2.44 41.12 -5.17
CA SER A 10 3.61 40.21 -5.06
C SER A 10 3.25 38.77 -4.65
N LEU A 11 2.12 38.59 -3.98
CA LEU A 11 1.60 37.27 -3.60
C LEU A 11 1.09 36.48 -4.80
N ASN A 12 0.42 37.12 -5.76
CA ASN A 12 -0.11 36.43 -6.95
C ASN A 12 1.04 36.00 -7.86
N THR A 13 2.07 36.82 -7.99
CA THR A 13 3.28 36.47 -8.76
C THR A 13 4.04 35.30 -8.13
N LEU A 14 4.13 35.24 -6.80
CA LEU A 14 4.76 34.11 -6.12
C LEU A 14 3.93 32.82 -6.24
N ILE A 15 2.60 32.91 -6.17
CA ILE A 15 1.69 31.78 -6.37
C ILE A 15 1.83 31.21 -7.79
N GLU A 16 2.06 32.05 -8.80
CA GLU A 16 2.28 31.60 -10.18
C GLU A 16 3.70 31.05 -10.40
N ILE A 17 4.74 31.66 -9.82
CA ILE A 17 6.14 31.28 -10.05
C ILE A 17 6.56 30.02 -9.28
N LEU A 18 6.10 29.85 -8.04
CA LEU A 18 6.45 28.71 -7.18
C LEU A 18 6.16 27.33 -7.80
N PRO A 19 4.98 27.07 -8.41
CA PRO A 19 4.72 25.79 -9.06
C PRO A 19 5.58 25.58 -10.30
N HIS A 20 5.88 26.63 -11.08
CA HIS A 20 6.78 26.53 -12.23
C HIS A 20 8.22 26.21 -11.82
N PHE A 21 8.69 26.81 -10.73
CA PHE A 21 10.00 26.51 -10.17
C PHE A 21 10.07 25.06 -9.67
N ALA A 22 9.08 24.61 -8.90
CA ALA A 22 8.99 23.21 -8.46
C ALA A 22 8.94 22.26 -9.66
N GLN A 23 8.15 22.54 -10.70
CA GLN A 23 8.11 21.74 -11.93
C GLN A 23 9.47 21.67 -12.62
N ALA A 24 10.21 22.78 -12.71
CA ALA A 24 11.55 22.80 -13.28
C ALA A 24 12.52 21.93 -12.46
N GLU A 25 12.48 22.01 -11.14
CA GLU A 25 13.28 21.16 -10.26
C GLU A 25 12.96 19.67 -10.45
N TRP A 26 11.67 19.30 -10.50
CA TRP A 26 11.26 17.92 -10.76
C TRP A 26 11.71 17.41 -12.13
N LEU A 27 11.63 18.26 -13.17
CA LEU A 27 12.09 17.92 -14.52
C LEU A 27 13.60 17.71 -14.57
N VAL A 28 14.38 18.51 -13.83
CA VAL A 28 15.82 18.33 -13.70
C VAL A 28 16.13 16.98 -13.07
N VAL A 29 15.49 16.64 -11.94
CA VAL A 29 15.68 15.34 -11.27
C VAL A 29 15.30 14.17 -12.20
N ARG A 30 14.14 14.27 -12.86
CA ARG A 30 13.66 13.22 -13.77
C ARG A 30 14.58 13.02 -14.97
N SER A 31 15.04 14.12 -15.59
CA SER A 31 15.92 14.06 -16.76
C SER A 31 17.29 13.47 -16.40
N ARG A 32 17.82 13.80 -15.21
CA ARG A 32 19.05 13.22 -14.68
C ARG A 32 18.95 11.71 -14.47
N LEU A 33 17.93 11.24 -13.74
CA LEU A 33 17.73 9.80 -13.48
C LEU A 33 17.54 9.02 -14.77
N LYS A 34 16.76 9.57 -15.72
CA LYS A 34 16.56 8.94 -17.04
C LYS A 34 17.87 8.83 -17.82
N ARG A 35 18.73 9.86 -17.77
CA ARG A 35 20.03 9.84 -18.43
C ARG A 35 20.93 8.76 -17.82
N GLU A 36 21.01 8.67 -16.50
CA GLU A 36 21.82 7.65 -15.80
C GLU A 36 21.37 6.23 -16.16
N TYR A 37 20.05 5.99 -16.18
CA TYR A 37 19.49 4.71 -16.62
C TYR A 37 19.82 4.38 -18.08
N LEU A 38 19.66 5.34 -19.00
CA LEU A 38 19.97 5.13 -20.42
C LEU A 38 21.45 4.86 -20.68
N LEU A 39 22.36 5.45 -19.89
CA LEU A 39 23.79 5.15 -20.00
C LEU A 39 24.10 3.70 -19.65
N GLN A 40 23.49 3.16 -18.59
CA GLN A 40 23.65 1.75 -18.20
C GLN A 40 22.98 0.81 -19.20
N TYR A 41 21.78 1.17 -19.67
CA TYR A 41 21.03 0.36 -20.62
C TYR A 41 21.69 0.24 -22.00
N ASN A 42 22.34 1.31 -22.48
CA ASN A 42 22.99 1.33 -23.79
C ASN A 42 24.43 0.78 -23.77
N ASP A 43 24.96 0.37 -22.62
CA ASP A 43 26.31 -0.20 -22.52
C ASP A 43 26.33 -1.63 -23.09
N PRO A 44 27.08 -1.89 -24.19
CA PRO A 44 27.11 -3.21 -24.82
C PRO A 44 27.81 -4.28 -23.96
N SER A 45 28.55 -3.88 -22.94
CA SER A 45 29.24 -4.78 -22.01
C SER A 45 28.38 -5.18 -20.81
N CYS A 46 27.23 -4.53 -20.61
CA CYS A 46 26.31 -4.84 -19.52
C CYS A 46 25.55 -6.14 -19.81
N HIS A 47 25.84 -7.18 -19.04
CA HIS A 47 25.12 -8.46 -19.06
C HIS A 47 24.51 -8.71 -17.68
N GLY A 48 23.29 -8.22 -17.44
CA GLY A 48 22.61 -8.40 -16.16
C GLY A 48 21.35 -7.56 -16.00
N VAL A 49 20.72 -7.67 -14.82
CA VAL A 49 19.60 -6.81 -14.42
C VAL A 49 20.17 -5.49 -13.90
N ILE A 50 19.62 -4.37 -14.37
CA ILE A 50 19.96 -3.04 -13.86
C ILE A 50 19.31 -2.86 -12.48
N GLU A 51 20.13 -2.69 -11.45
CA GLU A 51 19.66 -2.46 -10.09
C GLU A 51 19.12 -1.04 -9.93
N ASP A 52 17.85 -0.90 -9.56
CA ASP A 52 17.24 0.39 -9.23
C ASP A 52 17.32 0.63 -7.72
N PRO A 53 18.07 1.65 -7.25
CA PRO A 53 18.13 1.99 -5.83
C PRO A 53 16.76 2.38 -5.26
N ALA A 54 15.85 2.93 -6.08
CA ALA A 54 14.49 3.26 -5.62
C ALA A 54 13.70 1.99 -5.29
N LEU A 55 13.81 0.95 -6.13
CA LEU A 55 13.20 -0.33 -5.87
C LEU A 55 13.77 -0.99 -4.61
N SER A 56 15.10 -0.96 -4.45
CA SER A 56 15.79 -1.48 -3.27
C SER A 56 15.37 -0.77 -1.97
N HIS A 57 15.23 0.56 -2.00
CA HIS A 57 14.71 1.30 -0.85
C HIS A 57 13.23 0.97 -0.57
N TRP A 58 12.42 0.79 -1.60
CA TRP A 58 11.01 0.42 -1.44
C TRP A 58 10.81 -0.99 -0.90
N THR A 59 11.62 -1.96 -1.35
CA THR A 59 11.61 -3.31 -0.79
C THR A 59 12.09 -3.30 0.65
N TYR A 60 13.20 -2.62 0.94
CA TYR A 60 13.72 -2.46 2.30
C TYR A 60 12.70 -1.81 3.25
N ALA A 61 12.02 -0.75 2.80
CA ALA A 61 11.01 -0.06 3.58
C ALA A 61 9.85 -0.99 3.98
N ARG A 62 9.51 -1.95 3.12
CA ARG A 62 8.43 -2.93 3.36
C ARG A 62 8.88 -4.23 4.03
N SER A 63 10.18 -4.54 4.08
CA SER A 63 10.65 -5.80 4.67
C SER A 63 11.37 -5.58 5.99
N ALA A 64 12.37 -4.70 6.00
CA ALA A 64 13.29 -4.52 7.13
C ALA A 64 12.92 -3.32 8.01
N ASN A 65 12.27 -2.30 7.46
CA ASN A 65 12.02 -1.05 8.17
C ASN A 65 10.71 -1.01 9.01
N ILE A 66 9.94 -2.10 9.04
CA ILE A 66 8.65 -2.17 9.75
C ILE A 66 8.86 -2.24 11.26
N TYR A 67 9.63 -3.22 11.73
CA TYR A 67 9.84 -3.46 13.15
C TYR A 67 10.65 -2.37 13.87
N PRO A 68 11.75 -1.80 13.31
CA PRO A 68 12.51 -0.77 14.02
C PRO A 68 11.74 0.55 14.22
N ASN A 69 10.76 0.86 13.36
CA ASN A 69 9.90 2.04 13.51
C ASN A 69 8.59 1.76 14.24
N PHE A 70 8.33 0.51 14.62
CA PHE A 70 7.13 0.15 15.35
C PHE A 70 7.21 0.67 16.79
N ARG A 71 6.41 1.69 17.08
CA ARG A 71 6.20 2.18 18.44
C ARG A 71 4.96 1.49 18.99
N PRO A 72 5.06 0.67 20.05
CA PRO A 72 3.89 0.07 20.68
C PRO A 72 3.08 1.15 21.39
N THR A 73 2.26 1.88 20.64
CA THR A 73 1.33 2.87 21.16
C THR A 73 0.01 2.16 21.49
N PRO A 74 -0.58 2.40 22.67
CA PRO A 74 -1.82 1.75 23.06
C PRO A 74 -3.04 2.19 22.22
N GLU A 75 -2.97 3.32 21.51
CA GLU A 75 -4.18 3.99 21.03
C GLU A 75 -4.66 3.61 19.62
N SER A 76 -3.81 3.14 18.71
CA SER A 76 -4.24 3.04 17.29
C SER A 76 -3.63 1.90 16.46
N SER A 77 -2.38 1.50 16.68
CA SER A 77 -1.73 0.46 15.87
C SER A 77 -1.89 -0.95 16.45
N SER A 78 -1.75 -1.08 17.77
CA SER A 78 -1.78 -2.37 18.47
C SER A 78 -3.20 -2.94 18.55
N LEU A 79 -4.19 -2.11 18.91
CA LEU A 79 -5.59 -2.54 19.04
C LEU A 79 -6.23 -2.91 17.70
N LEU A 80 -5.97 -2.15 16.64
CA LEU A 80 -6.45 -2.46 15.30
C LEU A 80 -5.84 -3.76 14.77
N GLY A 81 -4.52 -3.94 14.96
CA GLY A 81 -3.84 -5.18 14.57
C GLY A 81 -4.41 -6.40 15.28
N ALA A 82 -4.66 -6.30 16.59
CA ALA A 82 -5.28 -7.38 17.37
C ALA A 82 -6.72 -7.67 16.92
N LEU A 83 -7.53 -6.64 16.68
CA LEU A 83 -8.91 -6.81 16.23
C LEU A 83 -8.97 -7.46 14.84
N PHE A 84 -8.14 -7.02 13.89
CA PHE A 84 -8.09 -7.60 12.56
C PHE A 84 -7.38 -8.96 12.49
N GLY A 85 -6.47 -9.26 13.43
CA GLY A 85 -5.82 -10.57 13.52
C GLY A 85 -6.69 -11.63 14.21
N ILE A 86 -7.26 -11.31 15.37
CA ILE A 86 -7.99 -12.25 16.22
C ILE A 86 -9.50 -12.26 15.88
N GLY A 87 -10.04 -11.12 15.46
CA GLY A 87 -11.47 -10.98 15.15
C GLY A 87 -11.98 -11.99 14.13
N PRO A 88 -11.33 -12.17 12.96
CA PRO A 88 -11.76 -13.16 11.98
C PRO A 88 -11.73 -14.59 12.52
N LEU A 89 -10.73 -14.95 13.34
CA LEU A 89 -10.63 -16.29 13.93
C LEU A 89 -11.81 -16.58 14.85
N LEU A 90 -12.16 -15.63 15.73
CA LEU A 90 -13.32 -15.77 16.62
C LEU A 90 -14.62 -15.81 15.83
N PHE A 91 -14.76 -14.93 14.83
CA PHE A 91 -15.94 -14.89 13.97
C PHE A 91 -16.18 -16.24 13.28
N TRP A 92 -15.17 -16.78 12.60
CA TRP A 92 -15.28 -18.07 11.91
C TRP A 92 -15.47 -19.24 12.88
N TYR A 93 -14.82 -19.20 14.05
CA TYR A 93 -15.06 -20.20 15.10
C TYR A 93 -16.54 -20.28 15.47
N TYR A 94 -17.19 -19.14 15.72
CA TYR A 94 -18.61 -19.10 16.06
C TYR A 94 -19.51 -19.55 14.91
N VAL A 95 -19.25 -19.11 13.67
CA VAL A 95 -20.01 -19.53 12.49
C VAL A 95 -19.94 -21.05 12.31
N PHE A 96 -18.74 -21.62 12.30
CA PHE A 96 -18.58 -23.07 12.17
C PHE A 96 -19.14 -23.83 13.37
N LYS A 97 -19.03 -23.29 14.58
CA LYS A 97 -19.56 -23.95 15.78
C LYS A 97 -21.08 -24.06 15.73
N THR A 98 -21.77 -22.97 15.39
CA THR A 98 -23.24 -22.97 15.29
C THR A 98 -23.76 -23.86 14.17
N ASP A 99 -23.07 -23.89 13.02
CA ASP A 99 -23.43 -24.76 11.90
C ASP A 99 -23.28 -26.25 12.25
N ARG A 100 -22.15 -26.62 12.88
CA ARG A 100 -21.91 -28.00 13.35
C ARG A 100 -22.91 -28.44 14.40
N ASP A 101 -23.15 -27.60 15.41
CA ASP A 101 -24.09 -27.91 16.48
C ASP A 101 -25.53 -28.05 15.94
N ARG A 102 -25.92 -27.24 14.95
CA ARG A 102 -27.20 -27.36 14.26
C ARG A 102 -27.29 -28.65 13.46
N LYS A 103 -26.26 -28.99 12.69
CA LYS A 103 -26.21 -30.22 11.89
C LYS A 103 -26.30 -31.46 12.78
N GLU A 104 -25.55 -31.52 13.87
CA GLU A 104 -25.58 -32.63 14.84
C GLU A 104 -26.96 -32.80 15.49
N LYS A 105 -27.66 -31.71 15.82
CA LYS A 105 -29.04 -31.77 16.34
C LYS A 105 -30.01 -32.34 15.31
N LEU A 106 -29.95 -31.89 14.06
CA LEU A 106 -30.83 -32.39 12.99
C LEU A 106 -30.62 -33.88 12.69
N ILE A 107 -29.37 -34.37 12.79
CA ILE A 107 -29.06 -35.80 12.66
C ILE A 107 -29.68 -36.57 13.83
N ARG A 108 -29.52 -36.08 15.07
CA ARG A 108 -30.06 -36.75 16.27
C ARG A 108 -31.60 -36.82 16.27
N GLU A 109 -32.26 -35.79 15.74
CA GLU A 109 -33.72 -35.75 15.60
C GLU A 109 -34.23 -36.57 14.40
N GLY A 110 -33.34 -37.13 13.58
CA GLY A 110 -33.71 -37.86 12.35
C GLY A 110 -34.34 -36.97 11.27
N LYS A 111 -34.15 -35.65 11.36
CA LYS A 111 -34.73 -34.66 10.44
C LYS A 111 -33.79 -34.28 9.29
N LEU A 112 -32.52 -34.66 9.38
CA LEU A 112 -31.57 -34.42 8.31
C LEU A 112 -31.74 -35.48 7.21
N ASP A 113 -32.18 -35.06 6.03
CA ASP A 113 -32.26 -35.94 4.86
C ASP A 113 -30.85 -36.26 4.35
N GLN A 114 -30.39 -37.48 4.62
CA GLN A 114 -29.04 -37.97 4.32
C GLN A 114 -29.09 -39.21 3.40
N THR A 115 -30.18 -39.37 2.65
CA THR A 115 -30.51 -40.58 1.87
C THR A 115 -29.55 -40.91 0.74
N ILE A 116 -28.77 -39.94 0.23
CA ILE A 116 -27.86 -40.09 -0.92
C ILE A 116 -26.39 -39.76 -0.60
N ASN A 117 -26.04 -39.54 0.66
CA ASN A 117 -24.68 -39.13 1.03
C ASN A 117 -23.78 -40.35 1.30
N ILE A 118 -23.15 -40.87 0.25
CA ILE A 118 -22.27 -42.06 0.28
C ILE A 118 -20.76 -41.71 0.27
N SER A 119 -20.39 -40.43 0.18
CA SER A 119 -19.00 -39.97 0.16
C SER A 119 -18.84 -38.67 0.96
N TYR A 120 -17.76 -38.57 1.73
CA TYR A 120 -17.49 -37.48 2.68
C TYR A 120 -16.91 -36.22 2.01
#